data_AF-A0A2P7MQI5-F1
#
_entry.id   AF-A0A2P7MQI5-F1
#
_cell.length_a   1.000
_cell.length_b   1.000
_cell.length_c   1.000
_cell.angle_alpha   90.00
_cell.angle_beta   90.00
_cell.angle_gamma   90.00
#
_symmetry.space_group_name_H-M   'P 1'
#
loop_
_entity.id
_entity.type
_entity.pdbx_description
1 polymer ?
#
loop_
_entity_poly.entity_id
_entity_poly.type
_entity_poly.pdbx_seq_one_letter_code
_entity_poly.pdbx_strand_id
1 'polypeptide(L)'
;MPFLPKTRWRQLHRWVVPIAAAPLLLTAATGSLYSLLLEQGIDAFWLLKIHSGRFGPLNLQPFYSGLLGLFTLVVIGSGLALLISSRRARA
;
A
#
# COMPACT_ATOMS: atom_id res chain seq x y z
N MET A 1 20.23 -0.08 -21.71
CA MET A 1 19.52 -0.29 -20.42
C MET A 1 19.04 -1.73 -20.39
N PRO A 2 19.41 -2.56 -19.39
CA PRO A 2 19.11 -3.98 -19.45
C PRO A 2 17.62 -4.20 -19.15
N PHE A 3 16.88 -4.66 -20.15
CA PHE A 3 15.52 -5.14 -19.95
C PHE A 3 15.60 -6.46 -19.16
N LEU A 4 15.09 -6.48 -17.93
CA LEU A 4 14.92 -7.74 -17.20
C LEU A 4 13.98 -8.63 -18.02
N PRO A 5 14.30 -9.93 -18.19
CA PRO A 5 13.44 -10.84 -18.95
C PRO A 5 12.03 -10.86 -18.34
N LYS A 6 10.98 -10.94 -19.19
CA LYS A 6 9.56 -10.87 -18.79
C LYS A 6 9.19 -11.76 -17.59
N THR A 7 9.87 -12.90 -17.43
CA THR A 7 9.75 -13.82 -16.29
C THR A 7 10.26 -13.24 -14.97
N ARG A 8 11.41 -12.53 -14.95
CA ARG A 8 11.90 -11.83 -13.74
C ARG A 8 10.98 -10.68 -13.33
N TRP A 9 10.38 -9.98 -14.29
CA TRP A 9 9.44 -8.90 -13.99
C TRP A 9 8.19 -9.41 -13.24
N ARG A 10 7.66 -10.58 -13.65
CA ARG A 10 6.53 -11.23 -12.97
C ARG A 10 6.90 -11.69 -11.55
N GLN A 11 8.12 -12.21 -11.36
CA GLN A 11 8.61 -12.61 -10.05
C GLN A 11 8.78 -11.39 -9.12
N LEU A 12 9.38 -10.31 -9.61
CA LEU A 12 9.55 -9.08 -8.84
C LEU A 12 8.20 -8.47 -8.45
N HIS A 13 7.27 -8.34 -9.41
CA HIS A 13 5.91 -7.85 -9.15
C HIS A 13 5.22 -8.65 -8.04
N ARG A 14 5.34 -9.98 -8.04
CA ARG A 14 4.69 -10.87 -7.08
C ARG A 14 5.12 -10.63 -5.63
N TRP A 15 6.32 -10.08 -5.42
CA TRP A 15 6.82 -9.74 -4.09
C TRP A 15 6.65 -8.27 -3.75
N VAL A 16 6.99 -7.37 -4.69
CA VAL A 16 6.99 -5.93 -4.44
C VAL A 16 5.58 -5.39 -4.19
N VAL A 17 4.59 -5.83 -4.96
CA VAL A 17 3.23 -5.28 -4.88
C VAL A 17 2.55 -5.66 -3.55
N PRO A 18 2.56 -6.92 -3.07
CA PRO A 18 1.98 -7.22 -1.76
C PRO A 18 2.66 -6.49 -0.61
N ILE A 19 3.99 -6.35 -0.64
CA ILE A 19 4.74 -5.62 0.39
C ILE A 19 4.37 -4.14 0.41
N ALA A 20 4.21 -3.52 -0.77
CA ALA A 20 3.77 -2.13 -0.88
C ALA A 20 2.29 -1.96 -0.53
N ALA A 21 1.42 -2.90 -0.92
CA ALA A 21 -0.01 -2.85 -0.69
C ALA A 21 -0.40 -3.07 0.77
N ALA A 22 0.32 -3.94 1.50
CA ALA A 22 0.02 -4.25 2.90
C ALA A 22 -0.07 -3.01 3.82
N PRO A 23 0.94 -2.11 3.88
CA PRO A 23 0.85 -0.90 4.71
C PRO A 23 -0.20 0.09 4.20
N LEU A 24 -0.46 0.15 2.88
CA LEU A 24 -1.54 0.98 2.32
C LEU A 24 -2.91 0.51 2.80
N LEU A 25 -3.16 -0.80 2.71
CA LEU A 25 -4.41 -1.42 3.16
C LEU A 25 -4.56 -1.28 4.66
N LEU A 26 -3.49 -1.45 5.43
CA LEU A 26 -3.51 -1.27 6.87
C LEU A 26 -3.94 0.14 7.24
N THR A 27 -3.30 1.16 6.66
CA THR A 27 -3.63 2.57 6.93
C THR A 27 -5.06 2.92 6.51
N ALA A 28 -5.50 2.46 5.34
CA ALA A 28 -6.87 2.66 4.88
C ALA A 28 -7.87 2.01 5.83
N ALA A 29 -7.65 0.74 6.19
CA ALA A 29 -8.53 -0.02 7.07
C ALA A 29 -8.61 0.61 8.47
N THR A 30 -7.48 0.98 9.08
CA THR A 30 -7.49 1.58 10.42
C THR A 30 -8.10 2.96 10.43
N GLY A 31 -7.91 3.76 9.38
CA GLY A 31 -8.55 5.07 9.23
C GLY A 31 -10.07 4.94 9.09
N SER A 32 -10.52 4.12 8.14
CA SER A 32 -11.95 3.87 7.91
C SER A 32 -12.64 3.25 9.13
N LEU A 33 -12.02 2.27 9.78
CA LEU A 33 -12.59 1.63 10.96
C LEU A 33 -12.66 2.61 12.14
N TYR A 34 -11.66 3.47 12.31
CA TYR A 34 -11.69 4.51 13.34
C TYR A 34 -12.86 5.47 13.13
N SER A 35 -13.09 5.93 11.89
CA SER A 35 -14.23 6.80 11.57
C SER A 35 -15.56 6.14 11.91
N LEU A 36 -15.75 4.87 11.55
CA LEU A 36 -16.99 4.13 11.85
C LEU A 36 -17.21 3.93 13.36
N LEU A 37 -16.15 3.61 14.10
CA LEU A 37 -16.22 3.47 15.56
C LEU A 37 -16.53 4.81 16.23
N LEU A 38 -15.92 5.89 15.73
CA LEU A 38 -16.13 7.22 16.27
C LEU A 38 -17.58 7.69 16.05
N GLU A 39 -18.19 7.39 14.90
CA GLU A 39 -19.62 7.65 14.64
C GLU A 39 -20.55 6.91 15.63
N GLN A 40 -20.10 5.78 16.17
CA GLN A 40 -20.81 5.01 17.19
C GLN A 40 -20.52 5.49 18.62
N GLY A 41 -19.75 6.58 18.79
CA GLY A 41 -19.33 7.11 20.08
C GLY A 41 -18.15 6.37 20.72
N ILE A 42 -17.45 5.51 19.96
CA ILE A 42 -16.30 4.73 20.44
C ILE A 42 -15.01 5.41 19.99
N ASP A 43 -14.31 6.06 20.92
CA ASP A 43 -12.99 6.63 20.66
C ASP A 43 -11.89 5.56 20.75
N ALA A 44 -11.61 4.93 19.61
CA ALA A 44 -10.57 3.93 19.46
C ALA A 44 -9.22 4.55 19.04
N PHE A 45 -8.71 5.54 19.77
CA PHE A 45 -7.47 6.30 19.45
C PHE A 45 -6.24 5.44 19.10
N TRP A 46 -6.17 4.20 19.58
CA TRP A 46 -5.10 3.27 19.21
C TRP A 46 -5.09 2.92 17.70
N LEU A 47 -6.24 2.95 17.02
CA LEU A 47 -6.30 2.84 15.55
C LEU A 47 -5.55 3.98 14.88
N LEU A 48 -5.66 5.21 15.39
CA LEU A 48 -4.93 6.37 14.85
C LEU A 48 -3.42 6.26 15.09
N LYS A 49 -2.99 5.65 16.20
CA LYS A 49 -1.57 5.34 16.41
C LYS A 49 -1.06 4.39 15.32
N ILE A 50 -1.79 3.33 15.02
CA ILE A 50 -1.44 2.39 13.94
C ILE A 50 -1.49 3.09 12.57
N HIS A 51 -2.55 3.85 12.29
CA HIS A 51 -2.76 4.61 11.05
C HIS A 51 -1.63 5.59 10.75
N SER A 52 -1.03 6.18 11.78
CA SER A 52 0.10 7.11 11.65
C SER A 52 1.48 6.43 11.64
N GLY A 53 1.54 5.09 11.69
CA GLY A 53 2.79 4.33 11.67
C GLY A 53 3.44 4.15 13.05
N ARG A 54 2.70 4.36 14.13
CA ARG A 54 3.15 4.10 15.50
C ARG A 54 2.63 2.75 16.00
N PHE A 55 3.48 1.74 15.89
CA PHE A 55 3.21 0.36 16.25
C PHE A 55 3.75 0.03 17.65
N GLY A 56 3.10 0.59 18.69
CA GLY A 56 3.53 0.39 20.07
C GLY A 56 4.95 0.96 20.31
N PRO A 57 5.96 0.12 20.62
CA PRO A 57 7.36 0.57 20.76
C PRO A 57 8.01 1.02 19.45
N LEU A 58 7.52 0.53 18.31
CA LEU A 58 8.10 0.80 17.00
C LEU A 58 7.46 2.06 16.39
N ASN A 59 8.27 3.11 16.21
CA ASN A 59 7.80 4.40 15.72
C ASN A 59 8.30 4.67 14.29
N LEU A 60 7.48 4.36 13.28
CA LEU A 60 7.76 4.67 11.88
C LEU A 60 7.17 6.02 11.44
N GLN A 61 6.45 6.71 12.32
CA GLN A 61 5.70 7.93 12.04
C GLN A 61 6.47 9.00 11.24
N PRO A 62 7.78 9.26 11.46
CA PRO A 62 8.52 10.27 10.68
C PRO A 62 8.63 9.95 9.19
N PHE A 63 8.64 8.67 8.82
CA PHE A 63 8.83 8.21 7.43
C PHE A 63 7.58 7.57 6.85
N TYR A 64 6.58 7.25 7.68
CA TYR A 64 5.43 6.44 7.32
C TYR A 64 4.66 7.01 6.13
N SER A 65 4.32 8.31 6.18
CA SER A 65 3.60 8.98 5.09
C SER A 65 4.41 9.01 3.79
N GLY A 66 5.74 9.22 3.87
CA GLY A 66 6.62 9.20 2.70
C GLY A 66 6.69 7.80 2.06
N LEU A 67 6.82 6.76 2.88
CA LEU A 67 6.78 5.37 2.43
C LEU A 67 5.43 5.00 1.81
N LEU A 68 4.32 5.42 2.43
CA LEU A 68 2.98 5.22 1.85
C LEU A 68 2.84 5.91 0.49
N GLY A 69 3.33 7.14 0.34
CA GLY A 69 3.32 7.85 -0.93
C GLY A 69 4.09 7.08 -2.01
N LEU A 70 5.30 6.62 -1.68
CA LEU A 70 6.11 5.79 -2.59
C LEU A 70 5.41 4.48 -2.96
N PHE A 71 4.88 3.76 -1.97
CA PHE A 71 4.17 2.50 -2.19
C PHE A 71 2.92 2.69 -3.05
N THR A 72 2.20 3.78 -2.86
CA THR A 72 1.05 4.14 -3.69
C THR A 72 1.46 4.28 -5.16
N LEU A 73 2.54 5.03 -5.43
CA LEU A 73 3.04 5.20 -6.80
C LEU A 73 3.47 3.87 -7.42
N VAL A 74 4.14 3.00 -6.64
CA VAL A 74 4.55 1.67 -7.09
C VAL A 74 3.33 0.81 -7.45
N VAL A 75 2.33 0.75 -6.59
CA VAL A 75 1.12 -0.06 -6.81
C VAL A 75 0.33 0.47 -8.02
N ILE A 76 0.13 1.79 -8.13
CA ILE A 76 -0.57 2.40 -9.26
C ILE A 76 0.18 2.14 -10.56
N GLY A 77 1.49 2.41 -10.61
CA GLY A 77 2.31 2.19 -11.79
C GLY A 77 2.30 0.72 -12.22
N SER A 78 2.36 -0.19 -11.26
CA SER A 78 2.26 -1.63 -11.50
C SER A 78 0.90 -2.04 -12.09
N GLY A 79 -0.20 -1.53 -11.52
CA GLY A 79 -1.56 -1.78 -12.02
C GLY A 79 -1.78 -1.24 -13.43
N LEU A 80 -1.31 -0.03 -13.71
CA LEU A 80 -1.39 0.59 -15.05
C LEU A 80 -0.60 -0.21 -16.09
N ALA A 81 0.62 -0.65 -15.75
CA ALA A 81 1.44 -1.47 -16.63
C ALA A 81 0.74 -2.80 -17.00
N LEU A 82 0.09 -3.45 -16.02
CA LEU A 82 -0.71 -4.66 -16.28
C LEU A 82 -1.91 -4.37 -17.17
N LEU A 83 -2.64 -3.28 -16.92
CA LEU A 83 -3.81 -2.90 -17.70
C LEU A 83 -3.44 -2.67 -19.18
N ILE A 84 -2.36 -1.93 -19.42
CA ILE A 84 -1.86 -1.63 -20.77
C ILE A 84 -1.37 -2.91 -21.46
N SER A 85 -0.58 -3.74 -20.77
CA SER A 85 -0.08 -5.02 -21.32
C SER A 85 -1.23 -5.97 -21.67
N SER A 86 -2.28 -6.01 -20.86
CA SER A 86 -3.45 -6.86 -21.07
C SER A 86 -4.29 -6.40 -22.27
N ARG A 87 -4.43 -5.08 -22.48
CA ARG A 87 -5.09 -4.53 -23.68
C ARG A 87 -4.31 -4.87 -24.95
N ARG A 88 -2.98 -4.74 -24.93
CA ARG A 88 -2.12 -5.05 -26.09
C ARG A 88 -2.09 -6.54 -26.46
N ALA A 89 -2.35 -7.43 -25.50
CA ALA A 89 -2.45 -8.87 -25.75
C ALA A 89 -3.80 -9.30 -26.33
N ARG A 90 -4.82 -8.45 -26.28
CA ARG A 90 -6.18 -8.71 -26.79
C ARG A 90 -6.49 -8.05 -28.14
N ALA A 91 -5.61 -7.17 -28.60
CA ALA A 91 -5.69 -6.49 -29.91
C ALA A 91 -4.71 -7.15 -30.88
#